data_AF-A0AAV0MU01-F1
#
_entry.id   AF-A0AAV0MU01-F1
#
_cell.length_a   1.000
_cell.length_b   1.000
_cell.length_c   1.000
_cell.angle_alpha   90.00
_cell.angle_beta   90.00
_cell.angle_gamma   90.00
#
_symmetry.space_group_name_H-M   'P 1'
#
loop_
_entity.id
_entity.type
_entity.pdbx_description
1 polymer ?
#
loop_
_entity_poly.entity_id
_entity_poly.type
_entity_poly.pdbx_seq_one_letter_code
_entity_poly.pdbx_strand_id
1 'polypeptide(L)'
;MECVVQGIIETQHVEALEILLQGLCGVHRERLRVHELCLKSGPNLVHAVPFVGPVASEVRLLCDLEHSEPTWTVKHIGGAMRGAGADQISVLVRSMIESKASKNVLRLFYGLGYKLENELLRVGFAFHFQRGAQITVTVSSINKMLKLHATDEAVPVTPGIQLVEVTAPATPENYSEVVAAVSSFCEYLAPLLHLSKPGISTGVVPTAAAAAASLMSDGGGTTL
;
A
#
# COMPACT_ATOMS: atom_id res chain seq x y z
N MET A 1 3.99 -6.65 -12.89
CA MET A 1 4.74 -6.75 -11.63
C MET A 1 4.51 -5.45 -10.86
N GLU A 2 4.80 -5.45 -9.56
CA GLU A 2 4.84 -4.21 -8.78
C GLU A 2 6.06 -4.22 -7.86
N CYS A 3 6.59 -3.03 -7.63
CA CYS A 3 7.59 -2.72 -6.62
C CYS A 3 6.87 -2.14 -5.41
N VAL A 4 7.18 -2.63 -4.21
CA VAL A 4 6.50 -2.24 -2.96
C VAL A 4 7.52 -2.08 -1.82
N VAL A 5 7.38 -0.98 -1.09
CA VAL A 5 7.95 -0.82 0.26
C VAL A 5 6.90 -0.24 1.20
N GLN A 6 7.07 -0.50 2.49
CA GLN A 6 6.15 -0.10 3.54
C GLN A 6 6.91 0.44 4.74
N GLY A 7 6.26 1.35 5.46
CA GLY A 7 6.75 1.88 6.72
C GLY A 7 5.57 2.34 7.56
N ILE A 8 5.89 2.81 8.76
CA ILE A 8 4.91 3.36 9.68
C ILE A 8 5.28 4.78 10.05
N ILE A 9 4.28 5.60 10.32
CA ILE A 9 4.46 6.96 10.82
C ILE A 9 3.46 7.22 11.93
N GLU A 10 3.89 7.95 12.97
CA GLU A 10 2.99 8.39 14.02
C GLU A 10 2.06 9.48 13.50
N THR A 11 0.81 9.49 13.97
CA THR A 11 -0.24 10.40 13.50
C THR A 11 0.17 11.87 13.67
N GLN A 12 0.91 12.19 14.71
CA GLN A 12 1.45 13.53 14.97
C GLN A 12 2.44 14.03 13.91
N HIS A 13 3.02 13.15 13.09
CA HIS A 13 3.98 13.49 12.04
C HIS A 13 3.41 13.38 10.63
N VAL A 14 2.15 12.99 10.48
CA VAL A 14 1.49 12.81 9.17
C VAL A 14 1.39 14.13 8.41
N GLU A 15 1.11 15.23 9.09
CA GLU A 15 1.02 16.56 8.47
C GLU A 15 2.37 16.99 7.87
N ALA A 16 3.47 16.76 8.60
CA ALA A 16 4.81 17.05 8.08
C ALA A 16 5.15 16.19 6.85
N LEU A 17 4.74 14.91 6.85
CA LEU A 17 4.89 14.04 5.69
C LEU A 17 4.05 14.53 4.51
N GLU A 18 2.82 14.99 4.75
CA GLU A 18 1.96 15.56 3.71
C GLU A 18 2.60 16.81 3.08
N ILE A 19 3.14 17.73 3.88
CA ILE A 19 3.85 18.92 3.40
C ILE A 19 5.05 18.53 2.54
N LEU A 20 5.85 17.56 3.00
CA LEU A 20 6.99 17.06 2.23
C LEU A 20 6.55 16.46 0.88
N LEU A 21 5.54 15.58 0.89
CA LEU A 21 5.04 14.95 -0.33
C LEU A 21 4.46 15.99 -1.31
N GLN A 22 3.68 16.94 -0.80
CA GLN A 22 3.14 18.07 -1.56
C GLN A 22 4.26 18.91 -2.19
N GLY A 23 5.33 19.19 -1.45
CA GLY A 23 6.50 19.91 -1.97
C GLY A 23 7.27 19.13 -3.05
N LEU A 24 7.25 17.79 -2.99
CA LEU A 24 7.92 16.93 -3.95
C LEU A 24 7.15 16.73 -5.27
N CYS A 25 5.81 16.70 -5.25
CA CYS A 25 5.00 16.49 -6.46
C CYS A 25 4.33 17.76 -7.01
N GLY A 26 4.10 18.79 -6.18
CA GLY A 26 3.38 20.01 -6.57
C GLY A 26 1.87 19.82 -6.85
N VAL A 27 1.38 18.58 -6.91
CA VAL A 27 -0.04 18.24 -7.05
C VAL A 27 -0.71 18.00 -5.69
N HIS A 28 -2.02 18.21 -5.61
CA HIS A 28 -2.76 17.98 -4.38
C HIS A 28 -2.92 16.49 -4.08
N ARG A 29 -3.04 16.15 -2.80
CA ARG A 29 -3.38 14.79 -2.37
C ARG A 29 -4.75 14.35 -2.90
N GLU A 30 -4.86 13.06 -3.18
CA GLU A 30 -6.12 12.40 -3.44
C GLU A 30 -6.62 11.74 -2.15
N ARG A 31 -7.91 11.92 -1.83
CA ARG A 31 -8.49 11.22 -0.68
C ARG A 31 -8.62 9.74 -1.00
N LEU A 32 -8.43 8.92 0.03
CA LEU A 32 -8.51 7.49 -0.06
C LEU A 32 -9.50 6.96 0.97
N ARG A 33 -10.55 6.29 0.49
CA ARG A 33 -11.44 5.47 1.32
C ARG A 33 -11.71 4.15 0.61
N VAL A 34 -10.87 3.15 0.84
CA VAL A 34 -10.92 1.87 0.13
C VAL A 34 -11.41 0.76 1.06
N HIS A 35 -12.49 0.11 0.66
CA HIS A 35 -12.99 -1.11 1.27
C HIS A 35 -12.29 -2.31 0.65
N GLU A 36 -11.58 -3.08 1.48
CA GLU A 36 -10.73 -4.20 1.07
C GLU A 36 -11.26 -5.52 1.65
N LEU A 37 -11.51 -6.49 0.76
CA LEU A 37 -11.84 -7.88 1.11
C LEU A 37 -10.68 -8.78 0.72
N CYS A 38 -9.98 -9.36 1.69
CA CYS A 38 -8.94 -10.35 1.41
C CYS A 38 -9.55 -11.74 1.37
N LEU A 39 -9.28 -12.44 0.26
CA LEU A 39 -9.76 -13.78 0.00
C LEU A 39 -8.61 -14.77 0.02
N LYS A 40 -8.86 -15.92 0.65
CA LYS A 40 -7.96 -17.07 0.62
C LYS A 40 -8.56 -18.19 -0.21
N SER A 41 -7.70 -18.95 -0.87
CA SER A 41 -8.11 -20.16 -1.56
C SER A 41 -8.64 -21.18 -0.56
N GLY A 42 -9.77 -21.81 -0.89
CA GLY A 42 -10.26 -22.95 -0.11
C GLY A 42 -9.36 -24.18 -0.29
N PRO A 43 -9.46 -25.18 0.60
CA PRO A 43 -8.68 -26.42 0.51
C PRO A 43 -8.81 -27.12 -0.86
N ASN A 44 -9.96 -26.95 -1.51
CA ASN A 44 -10.31 -27.56 -2.80
C ASN A 44 -9.56 -26.96 -4.00
N LEU A 45 -8.92 -25.79 -3.84
CA LEU A 45 -8.13 -25.12 -4.89
C LEU A 45 -6.63 -25.33 -4.74
N VAL A 46 -6.19 -25.84 -3.59
CA VAL A 46 -4.77 -26.15 -3.35
C VAL A 46 -4.50 -27.51 -4.00
N HIS A 47 -4.32 -27.52 -5.32
CA HIS A 47 -3.52 -28.57 -5.92
C HIS A 47 -2.11 -28.42 -5.36
N ALA A 48 -1.79 -29.23 -4.34
CA ALA A 48 -0.45 -29.37 -3.83
C ALA A 48 0.44 -29.82 -5.00
N VAL A 49 1.14 -28.89 -5.64
CA VAL A 49 2.20 -29.24 -6.58
C VAL A 49 3.29 -29.87 -5.70
N PRO A 50 3.59 -31.16 -5.82
CA PRO A 50 4.33 -31.92 -4.80
C PRO A 50 5.79 -31.47 -4.60
N PHE A 51 6.25 -30.47 -5.34
CA PHE A 51 7.62 -29.92 -5.29
C PHE A 51 7.69 -28.41 -5.06
N VAL A 52 6.56 -27.72 -5.02
CA VAL A 52 6.51 -26.27 -4.78
C VAL A 52 5.54 -26.06 -3.63
N GLY A 53 6.08 -25.83 -2.42
CA GLY A 53 5.27 -25.48 -1.25
C GLY A 53 4.30 -24.33 -1.55
N PRO A 54 3.27 -24.11 -0.70
CA PRO A 54 2.17 -23.21 -1.00
C PRO A 54 2.69 -21.84 -1.45
N VAL A 55 2.52 -21.53 -2.74
CA VAL A 55 2.74 -20.17 -3.24
C VAL A 55 1.57 -19.37 -2.72
N ALA A 56 1.81 -18.50 -1.75
CA ALA A 56 0.81 -17.59 -1.23
C ALA A 56 0.30 -16.71 -2.38
N SER A 57 -0.84 -17.11 -2.95
CA SER A 57 -1.63 -16.34 -3.90
C SER A 57 -2.73 -15.69 -3.11
N GLU A 58 -2.68 -14.38 -3.01
CA GLU A 58 -3.67 -13.58 -2.29
C GLU A 58 -4.55 -12.86 -3.31
N VAL A 59 -5.87 -12.97 -3.15
CA VAL A 59 -6.82 -12.22 -3.95
C VAL A 59 -7.45 -11.16 -3.06
N ARG A 60 -7.36 -9.91 -3.48
CA ARG A 60 -7.99 -8.77 -2.81
C ARG A 60 -9.06 -8.18 -3.70
N LEU A 61 -10.21 -7.89 -3.13
CA LEU A 61 -11.26 -7.11 -3.78
C LEU A 61 -11.26 -5.73 -3.16
N LEU A 62 -11.05 -4.71 -3.98
CA LEU A 62 -10.93 -3.32 -3.56
C LEU A 62 -12.12 -2.54 -4.11
N CYS A 63 -12.77 -1.76 -3.26
CA CYS A 63 -13.85 -0.88 -3.65
C CYS A 63 -13.52 0.53 -3.15
N ASP A 64 -13.30 1.45 -4.08
CA ASP A 64 -13.05 2.85 -3.73
C ASP A 64 -14.39 3.56 -3.49
N LEU A 65 -14.56 4.03 -2.26
CA LEU A 65 -15.78 4.65 -1.76
C LEU A 65 -15.80 6.18 -1.92
N GLU A 66 -14.70 6.80 -2.38
CA GLU A 66 -14.69 8.24 -2.67
C GLU A 66 -15.40 8.55 -4.00
N HIS A 67 -15.58 7.55 -4.87
CA HIS A 67 -16.31 7.69 -6.13
C HIS A 67 -17.83 7.57 -5.93
N SER A 68 -18.60 8.41 -6.65
CA SER A 68 -20.07 8.39 -6.62
C SER A 68 -20.68 7.08 -7.13
N GLU A 69 -19.99 6.42 -8.07
CA GLU A 69 -20.33 5.08 -8.54
C GLU A 69 -19.16 4.14 -8.27
N PRO A 70 -19.11 3.52 -7.07
CA PRO A 70 -17.96 2.73 -6.66
C PRO A 70 -17.84 1.46 -7.53
N THR A 71 -16.69 1.29 -8.16
CA THR A 71 -16.34 0.09 -8.94
C THR A 71 -15.45 -0.83 -8.13
N TRP A 72 -15.58 -2.14 -8.36
CA TRP A 72 -14.71 -3.11 -7.72
C TRP A 72 -13.48 -3.35 -8.58
N THR A 73 -12.32 -3.49 -7.94
CA THR A 73 -11.08 -3.91 -8.56
C THR A 73 -10.65 -5.22 -7.91
N VAL A 74 -10.39 -6.23 -8.73
CA VAL A 74 -9.75 -7.49 -8.31
C VAL A 74 -8.25 -7.30 -8.42
N LYS A 75 -7.53 -7.53 -7.33
CA LYS A 75 -6.07 -7.54 -7.29
C LYS A 75 -5.61 -8.94 -6.93
N HIS A 76 -4.92 -9.61 -7.86
CA HIS A 76 -4.23 -10.87 -7.59
C HIS A 76 -2.77 -10.58 -7.30
N ILE A 77 -2.34 -10.91 -6.08
CA ILE A 77 -0.97 -10.76 -5.61
C ILE A 77 -0.32 -12.14 -5.63
N GLY A 78 0.70 -12.30 -6.46
CA GLY A 78 1.49 -13.52 -6.52
C GLY A 78 2.77 -13.43 -5.68
N GLY A 79 3.61 -14.45 -5.83
CA GLY A 79 4.85 -14.56 -5.08
C GLY A 79 5.83 -13.41 -5.32
N ALA A 80 6.53 -13.02 -4.26
CA ALA A 80 7.68 -12.12 -4.36
C ALA A 80 8.82 -12.80 -5.13
N MET A 81 9.63 -12.00 -5.82
CA MET A 81 10.89 -12.39 -6.42
C MET A 81 11.80 -13.00 -5.34
N ARG A 82 12.52 -14.07 -5.67
CA ARG A 82 13.39 -14.82 -4.75
C ARG A 82 14.78 -14.99 -5.34
N GLY A 83 15.75 -15.29 -4.48
CA GLY A 83 17.15 -15.55 -4.85
C GLY A 83 18.07 -14.38 -4.52
N ALA A 84 19.38 -14.58 -4.72
CA ALA A 84 20.42 -13.63 -4.29
C ALA A 84 20.21 -12.19 -4.79
N GLY A 85 19.69 -12.03 -6.01
CA GLY A 85 19.35 -10.71 -6.56
C GLY A 85 18.20 -10.02 -5.80
N ALA A 86 17.21 -10.77 -5.32
CA ALA A 86 16.11 -10.22 -4.54
C ALA A 86 16.55 -9.81 -3.12
N ASP A 87 17.51 -10.53 -2.53
CA ASP A 87 18.03 -10.23 -1.19
C ASP A 87 18.87 -8.95 -1.15
N GLN A 88 19.53 -8.61 -2.26
CA GLN A 88 20.35 -7.40 -2.41
C GLN A 88 19.52 -6.12 -2.65
N ILE A 89 18.26 -6.26 -3.04
CA ILE A 89 17.37 -5.13 -3.33
C ILE A 89 16.56 -4.80 -2.07
N SER A 90 16.47 -3.52 -1.71
CA SER A 90 15.68 -3.03 -0.55
C SER A 90 14.17 -2.98 -0.79
N VAL A 91 13.76 -3.01 -2.06
CA VAL A 91 12.38 -2.97 -2.54
C VAL A 91 11.85 -4.39 -2.81
N LEU A 92 10.60 -4.66 -2.44
CA LEU A 92 9.97 -5.94 -2.75
C LEU A 92 9.41 -5.90 -4.17
N VAL A 93 9.85 -6.82 -5.03
CA VAL A 93 9.30 -7.00 -6.38
C VAL A 93 8.42 -8.24 -6.37
N ARG A 94 7.17 -8.14 -6.83
CA ARG A 94 6.25 -9.28 -6.92
C ARG A 94 5.36 -9.23 -8.16
N SER A 95 4.78 -10.38 -8.51
CA SER A 95 3.74 -10.41 -9.54
C SER A 95 2.43 -9.85 -8.99
N MET A 96 1.80 -9.01 -9.80
CA MET A 96 0.54 -8.36 -9.46
C MET A 96 -0.24 -8.15 -10.74
N ILE A 97 -1.51 -8.51 -10.71
CA ILE A 97 -2.47 -8.32 -11.80
C ILE A 97 -3.71 -7.68 -11.21
N GLU A 98 -4.19 -6.63 -11.85
CA GLU A 98 -5.42 -5.92 -11.48
C GLU A 98 -6.43 -5.97 -12.61
N SER A 99 -7.72 -6.06 -12.27
CA SER A 99 -8.82 -6.03 -13.23
C SER A 99 -10.06 -5.42 -12.62
N LYS A 100 -10.83 -4.67 -13.41
CA LYS A 100 -12.11 -4.11 -12.99
C LYS A 100 -13.18 -5.20 -12.95
N ALA A 101 -14.07 -5.11 -11.97
CA ALA A 101 -15.13 -6.06 -11.75
C ALA A 101 -16.43 -5.37 -11.31
N SER A 102 -17.53 -6.08 -11.50
CA SER A 102 -18.84 -5.65 -11.04
C SER A 102 -19.06 -6.00 -9.56
N LYS A 103 -20.13 -5.46 -8.97
CA LYS A 103 -20.56 -5.73 -7.59
C LYS A 103 -20.76 -7.21 -7.22
N ASN A 104 -20.90 -8.10 -8.21
CA ASN A 104 -21.08 -9.54 -7.97
C ASN A 104 -19.75 -10.31 -7.80
N VAL A 105 -18.62 -9.61 -7.83
CA VAL A 105 -17.29 -10.22 -7.79
C VAL A 105 -17.05 -11.12 -6.58
N LEU A 106 -17.53 -10.75 -5.39
CA LEU A 106 -17.39 -11.58 -4.19
C LEU A 106 -18.12 -12.93 -4.35
N ARG A 107 -19.33 -12.90 -4.92
CA ARG A 107 -20.10 -14.12 -5.19
C ARG A 107 -19.40 -15.02 -6.22
N LEU A 108 -18.80 -14.42 -7.25
CA LEU A 108 -18.01 -15.16 -8.23
C LEU A 108 -16.86 -15.91 -7.54
N PHE A 109 -16.07 -15.23 -6.70
CA PHE A 109 -14.94 -15.86 -6.01
C PHE A 109 -15.38 -16.93 -5.00
N TYR A 110 -16.52 -16.76 -4.33
CA TYR A 110 -17.11 -17.84 -3.53
C TYR A 110 -17.48 -19.06 -4.37
N GLY A 111 -18.07 -18.85 -5.56
CA GLY A 111 -18.35 -19.93 -6.51
C GLY A 111 -17.09 -20.63 -7.03
N LEU A 112 -15.97 -19.91 -7.12
CA LEU A 112 -14.65 -20.47 -7.45
C LEU A 112 -14.00 -21.21 -6.28
N GLY A 113 -14.55 -21.17 -5.07
CA GLY A 113 -14.01 -21.87 -3.90
C GLY A 113 -13.09 -21.03 -3.01
N TYR A 114 -13.03 -19.72 -3.22
CA TYR A 114 -12.37 -18.80 -2.28
C TYR A 114 -13.26 -18.54 -1.06
N LYS A 115 -12.64 -18.15 0.04
CA LYS A 115 -13.32 -17.74 1.27
C LYS A 115 -12.80 -16.39 1.72
N LEU A 116 -13.68 -15.58 2.30
CA LEU A 116 -13.28 -14.34 2.95
C LEU A 116 -12.40 -14.67 4.16
N GLU A 117 -11.22 -14.08 4.20
CA GLU A 117 -10.28 -14.22 5.30
C GLU A 117 -10.39 -13.06 6.27
N ASN A 118 -10.32 -11.84 5.75
CA ASN A 118 -10.50 -10.62 6.52
C ASN A 118 -11.12 -9.52 5.64
N GLU A 119 -11.64 -8.51 6.33
CA GLU A 119 -12.25 -7.33 5.73
C GLU A 119 -11.71 -6.11 6.46
N LEU A 120 -11.25 -5.13 5.69
CA LEU A 120 -10.60 -3.93 6.18
C LEU A 120 -11.15 -2.69 5.46
N LEU A 121 -11.12 -1.56 6.16
CA LEU A 121 -11.34 -0.25 5.57
C LEU A 121 -10.08 0.58 5.69
N ARG A 122 -9.54 1.02 4.55
CA ARG A 122 -8.37 1.87 4.46
C ARG A 122 -8.81 3.31 4.27
N VAL A 123 -8.43 4.19 5.18
CA VAL A 123 -8.81 5.61 5.13
C VAL A 123 -7.56 6.46 5.22
N GLY A 124 -7.40 7.42 4.30
CA GLY A 124 -6.25 8.32 4.28
C GLY A 124 -6.16 9.10 2.99
N PHE A 125 -4.95 9.18 2.44
CA PHE A 125 -4.69 9.90 1.20
C PHE A 125 -3.56 9.27 0.38
N ALA A 126 -3.50 9.64 -0.89
CA ALA A 126 -2.46 9.21 -1.81
C ALA A 126 -1.87 10.39 -2.60
N PHE A 127 -0.61 10.24 -3.00
CA PHE A 127 0.09 11.12 -3.92
C PHE A 127 0.67 10.31 -5.08
N HIS A 128 0.55 10.85 -6.29
CA HIS A 128 1.04 10.25 -7.51
C HIS A 128 2.22 11.04 -8.07
N PHE A 129 3.35 10.37 -8.28
CA PHE A 129 4.60 10.96 -8.76
C PHE A 129 4.98 10.34 -10.11
N GLN A 130 5.57 11.16 -10.99
CA GLN A 130 6.21 10.71 -12.22
C GLN A 130 7.70 11.08 -12.14
N ARG A 131 8.54 10.16 -11.63
CA ARG A 131 9.99 10.37 -11.43
C ARG A 131 10.78 9.13 -11.81
N GLY A 132 11.07 8.96 -13.09
CA GLY A 132 11.68 7.75 -13.64
C GLY A 132 10.71 6.56 -13.72
N ALA A 133 9.78 6.46 -12.76
CA ALA A 133 8.63 5.56 -12.78
C ALA A 133 7.39 6.28 -12.21
N GLN A 134 6.21 5.69 -12.44
CA GLN A 134 4.99 6.08 -11.76
C GLN A 134 5.03 5.56 -10.32
N ILE A 135 5.22 6.46 -9.35
CA ILE A 135 5.31 6.11 -7.93
C ILE A 135 4.05 6.60 -7.24
N THR A 136 3.41 5.72 -6.48
CA THR A 136 2.23 6.06 -5.67
C THR A 136 2.61 5.93 -4.21
N VAL A 137 2.45 7.01 -3.46
CA VAL A 137 2.62 7.02 -2.00
C VAL A 137 1.25 7.06 -1.37
N THR A 138 0.92 6.06 -0.58
CA THR A 138 -0.35 5.96 0.14
C THR A 138 -0.09 6.05 1.63
N VAL A 139 -0.74 7.01 2.30
CA VAL A 139 -0.71 7.14 3.77
C VAL A 139 -2.11 6.82 4.27
N SER A 140 -2.25 5.76 5.06
CA SER A 140 -3.57 5.25 5.43
C SER A 140 -3.62 4.68 6.84
N SER A 141 -4.73 4.93 7.53
CA SER A 141 -5.15 4.16 8.69
C SER A 141 -5.85 2.87 8.24
N ILE A 142 -5.46 1.76 8.84
CA ILE A 142 -6.08 0.45 8.61
C ILE A 142 -7.14 0.23 9.69
N ASN A 143 -8.39 0.10 9.26
CA ASN A 143 -9.54 -0.05 10.16
C ASN A 143 -10.12 -1.46 9.99
N LYS A 144 -10.44 -2.10 11.11
CA LYS A 144 -11.19 -3.36 11.11
C LYS A 144 -12.68 -3.07 11.17
N MET A 145 -13.45 -3.95 10.56
CA MET A 145 -14.91 -3.88 10.56
C MET A 145 -15.44 -4.66 11.76
N LEU A 146 -16.24 -4.02 12.61
CA LEU A 146 -16.89 -4.70 13.75
C LEU A 146 -18.06 -5.58 13.28
N LYS A 147 -18.71 -5.16 12.20
CA LYS A 147 -19.77 -5.88 11.52
C LYS A 147 -19.45 -5.94 10.03
N LEU A 148 -19.67 -7.12 9.44
CA LEU A 148 -19.36 -7.37 8.04
C LEU A 148 -20.02 -6.30 7.14
N HIS A 149 -19.21 -5.67 6.28
CA HIS A 149 -19.61 -4.63 5.33
C HIS A 149 -20.12 -3.30 5.94
N ALA A 150 -20.14 -3.12 7.26
CA ALA A 150 -20.56 -1.89 7.92
C ALA A 150 -19.42 -0.84 7.99
N THR A 151 -19.18 -0.12 6.89
CA THR A 151 -17.98 0.75 6.72
C THR A 151 -18.00 1.99 7.60
N ASP A 152 -19.15 2.36 8.15
CA ASP A 152 -19.30 3.51 9.04
C ASP A 152 -19.00 3.17 10.51
N GLU A 153 -18.92 1.89 10.85
CA GLU A 153 -18.60 1.38 12.19
C GLU A 153 -17.15 0.87 12.30
N ALA A 154 -16.32 1.15 11.31
CA ALA A 154 -14.94 0.69 11.26
C ALA A 154 -14.08 1.37 12.34
N VAL A 155 -13.21 0.61 12.99
CA VAL A 155 -12.32 1.13 14.05
C VAL A 155 -10.85 0.89 13.70
N PRO A 156 -9.94 1.84 13.98
CA PRO A 156 -8.52 1.68 13.70
C PRO A 156 -7.93 0.46 14.41
N VAL A 157 -7.12 -0.32 13.69
CA VAL A 157 -6.39 -1.48 14.25
C VAL A 157 -5.19 -1.00 15.06
N THR A 158 -4.52 0.05 14.60
CA THR A 158 -3.35 0.66 15.24
C THR A 158 -3.58 2.16 15.48
N PRO A 159 -4.35 2.54 16.52
CA PRO A 159 -4.57 3.95 16.84
C PRO A 159 -3.24 4.70 17.04
N GLY A 160 -3.15 5.91 16.50
CA GLY A 160 -1.95 6.73 16.60
C GLY A 160 -0.85 6.42 15.57
N ILE A 161 -0.97 5.33 14.80
CA ILE A 161 0.00 4.93 13.77
C ILE A 161 -0.71 4.80 12.41
N GLN A 162 -0.10 5.33 11.36
CA GLN A 162 -0.55 5.19 9.98
C GLN A 162 0.45 4.36 9.19
N LEU A 163 -0.07 3.57 8.25
CA LEU A 163 0.71 2.80 7.29
C LEU A 163 1.06 3.70 6.11
N VAL A 164 2.35 3.76 5.77
CA VAL A 164 2.84 4.38 4.56
C VAL A 164 3.25 3.27 3.59
N GLU A 165 2.65 3.25 2.41
CA GLU A 165 3.04 2.33 1.33
C GLU A 165 3.54 3.12 0.14
N VAL A 166 4.66 2.70 -0.44
CA VAL A 166 5.14 3.21 -1.72
C VAL A 166 5.08 2.07 -2.73
N THR A 167 4.28 2.26 -3.78
CA THR A 167 4.09 1.28 -4.84
C THR A 167 4.44 1.87 -6.21
N ALA A 168 4.96 1.02 -7.09
CA ALA A 168 5.19 1.39 -8.49
C ALA A 168 4.93 0.18 -9.40
N PRO A 169 4.13 0.32 -10.48
CA PRO A 169 3.96 -0.74 -11.45
C PRO A 169 5.28 -0.97 -12.21
N ALA A 170 5.56 -2.24 -12.49
CA ALA A 170 6.76 -2.67 -13.21
C ALA A 170 6.44 -3.82 -14.17
N THR A 171 7.28 -4.02 -15.18
CA THR A 171 7.29 -5.18 -16.05
C THR A 171 8.54 -6.02 -15.81
N PRO A 172 8.58 -7.28 -16.28
CA PRO A 172 9.80 -8.09 -16.18
C PRO A 172 11.03 -7.46 -16.84
N GLU A 173 10.83 -6.55 -17.80
CA GLU A 173 11.90 -5.92 -18.57
C GLU A 173 12.47 -4.66 -17.89
N ASN A 174 11.68 -3.95 -17.08
CA ASN A 174 12.07 -2.65 -16.52
C ASN A 174 12.12 -2.59 -14.97
N TYR A 175 11.85 -3.71 -14.27
CA TYR A 175 11.75 -3.68 -12.81
C TYR A 175 13.01 -3.16 -12.12
N SER A 176 14.21 -3.35 -12.70
CA SER A 176 15.47 -2.85 -12.13
C SER A 176 15.52 -1.32 -12.09
N GLU A 177 15.05 -0.67 -13.14
CA GLU A 177 14.96 0.79 -13.22
C GLU A 177 13.91 1.33 -12.25
N VAL A 178 12.75 0.66 -12.18
CA VAL A 178 11.68 1.02 -11.23
C VAL A 178 12.15 0.86 -9.78
N VAL A 179 12.88 -0.20 -9.48
CA VAL A 179 13.51 -0.41 -8.16
C VAL A 179 14.46 0.75 -7.83
N ALA A 180 15.32 1.16 -8.76
CA ALA A 180 16.24 2.27 -8.53
C ALA A 180 15.50 3.59 -8.27
N ALA A 181 14.43 3.86 -9.03
CA ALA A 181 13.58 5.03 -8.86
C ALA A 181 12.87 5.02 -7.49
N VAL A 182 12.29 3.89 -7.08
CA VAL A 182 11.64 3.74 -5.78
C VAL A 182 12.65 3.88 -4.64
N SER A 183 13.82 3.24 -4.73
CA SER A 183 14.88 3.37 -3.73
C SER A 183 15.34 4.82 -3.57
N SER A 184 15.63 5.51 -4.68
CA SER A 184 16.01 6.92 -4.65
C SER A 184 14.89 7.80 -4.09
N PHE A 185 13.63 7.46 -4.34
CA PHE A 185 12.49 8.20 -3.80
C PHE A 185 12.38 8.05 -2.28
N CYS A 186 12.65 6.85 -1.76
CA CYS A 186 12.59 6.56 -0.32
C CYS A 186 13.60 7.39 0.49
N GLU A 187 14.74 7.74 -0.09
CA GLU A 187 15.75 8.59 0.57
C GLU A 187 15.19 9.97 0.94
N TYR A 188 14.26 10.52 0.17
CA TYR A 188 13.59 11.78 0.53
C TYR A 188 12.71 11.65 1.78
N LEU A 189 12.20 10.44 2.06
CA LEU A 189 11.29 10.17 3.17
C LEU A 189 12.01 9.68 4.43
N ALA A 190 13.25 9.23 4.29
CA ALA A 190 14.07 8.67 5.37
C ALA A 190 14.14 9.53 6.66
N PRO A 191 14.13 10.88 6.62
CA PRO A 191 14.12 11.69 7.85
C PRO A 191 12.86 11.51 8.70
N LEU A 192 11.72 11.19 8.08
CA LEU A 192 10.42 11.08 8.75
C LEU A 192 9.99 9.63 9.00
N LEU A 193 10.33 8.70 8.11
CA LEU A 193 9.96 7.30 8.26
C LEU A 193 10.95 6.34 7.59
N HIS A 194 10.99 5.11 8.09
CA HIS A 194 11.82 4.06 7.52
C HIS A 194 10.95 3.17 6.64
N LEU A 195 11.35 3.00 5.38
CA LEU A 195 10.68 2.16 4.41
C LEU A 195 11.46 0.86 4.21
N SER A 196 10.77 -0.26 4.32
CA SER A 196 11.35 -1.60 4.14
C SER A 196 10.41 -2.50 3.34
N LYS A 197 10.88 -3.70 2.98
CA LYS A 197 9.99 -4.70 2.36
C LYS A 197 8.80 -5.00 3.29
N PRO A 198 7.60 -5.18 2.74
CA PRO A 198 6.44 -5.65 3.50
C PRO A 198 6.79 -6.85 4.38
N GLY A 199 6.36 -6.81 5.64
CA GLY A 199 6.63 -7.86 6.63
C GLY A 199 7.95 -7.71 7.41
N ILE A 200 8.84 -6.79 7.02
CA ILE A 200 10.00 -6.42 7.83
C ILE A 200 9.59 -5.24 8.72
N SER A 201 9.57 -5.46 10.04
CA SER A 201 9.26 -4.41 11.02
C SER A 201 10.51 -3.60 11.35
N THR A 202 10.46 -2.30 11.09
CA THR A 202 11.59 -1.36 11.28
C THR A 202 11.32 -0.27 12.32
N GLY A 203 10.08 -0.18 12.81
CA GLY A 203 9.69 0.74 13.89
C GLY A 203 9.55 2.20 13.42
N VAL A 204 9.38 3.10 14.39
CA VAL A 204 9.30 4.55 14.17
C VAL A 204 10.72 5.13 14.18
N VAL A 205 11.00 6.08 13.29
CA VAL A 205 12.33 6.68 13.17
C VAL A 205 12.56 7.71 14.28
N PRO A 206 13.70 7.66 15.01
CA PRO A 206 14.00 8.62 16.09
C PRO A 206 14.08 10.09 15.62
N THR A 207 14.44 10.33 14.36
CA THR A 207 14.57 11.67 13.79
C THR A 207 13.23 12.29 13.38
N ALA A 208 12.14 11.52 13.38
CA ALA A 208 10.85 11.94 12.84
C ALA A 208 10.34 13.23 13.51
N ALA A 209 10.47 13.34 14.83
CA ALA A 209 10.05 14.53 15.57
C ALA A 209 10.82 15.80 15.19
N ALA A 210 12.15 15.69 15.07
CA ALA A 210 13.01 16.82 14.69
C ALA A 210 12.78 17.24 13.22
N ALA A 211 12.69 16.26 12.32
CA ALA A 211 12.40 16.51 10.91
C ALA A 211 11.02 17.13 10.70
N ALA A 212 10.00 16.63 11.42
CA ALA A 212 8.65 17.18 11.38
C ALA A 212 8.63 18.64 11.87
N ALA A 213 9.27 18.93 13.01
CA ALA A 213 9.35 20.29 13.53
C ALA A 213 10.01 21.26 12.53
N SER A 214 11.07 20.81 11.84
CA SER A 214 11.74 21.61 10.82
C SER A 214 10.83 21.95 9.64
N LEU A 215 10.07 20.98 9.12
CA LEU A 215 9.17 21.19 7.98
C LEU A 215 7.98 22.09 8.35
N MET A 216 7.45 21.91 9.56
CA MET A 216 6.34 22.72 10.05
C MET A 216 6.74 24.17 10.30
N SER A 217 8.00 24.43 10.69
CA SER A 217 8.50 25.80 10.93
C SER A 217 8.73 26.59 9.64
N ASP A 218 9.08 25.92 8.53
CA ASP A 218 9.43 26.57 7.26
C ASP A 218 8.18 26.92 6.42
N GLY A 219 7.06 26.23 6.67
CA GLY A 219 5.76 26.50 6.03
C GLY A 219 5.06 27.81 6.46
N GLY A 220 5.65 28.57 7.40
CA GLY A 220 5.13 29.87 7.85
C GLY A 220 5.48 31.05 6.94
N GLY A 221 6.20 30.83 5.84
CA GLY A 221 6.74 31.88 4.99
C GLY A 221 6.14 31.94 3.58
N THR A 222 4.85 32.29 3.43
CA THR A 222 4.35 32.98 2.22
C THR A 222 2.95 33.57 2.44
N THR A 223 2.90 34.75 3.04
CA THR A 223 1.86 35.75 2.76
C THR A 223 2.57 37.01 2.28
N LEU A 224 2.63 37.18 0.96
CA LEU A 224 2.86 38.46 0.29
C LEU A 224 1.86 38.58 -0.85
#